data_AF-B2JC78-F1
#
_entry.id   AF-B2JC78-F1
#
_cell.length_a   1.000
_cell.length_b   1.000
_cell.length_c   1.000
_cell.angle_alpha   90.00
_cell.angle_beta   90.00
_cell.angle_gamma   90.00
#
_symmetry.space_group_name_H-M   'P 1'
#
loop_
_entity.id
_entity.type
_entity.pdbx_description
1 polymer ?
#
loop_
_entity_poly.entity_id
_entity_poly.type
_entity_poly.pdbx_seq_one_letter_code
_entity_poly.pdbx_strand_id
1 'polypeptide(L)'
;MTEMKTVTTYGAILGAVLGQIRSAAGMKQSDLAEAVGVGPSTWSRIEKGESSLSTDQLKLAADALKVPPSRILEMVDVAEKITADKGIAREPVGQAQWTVAAGAVALGLIPVVGSMLSNIVAGAIKSQIEKAIKK
;
A
#
# COMPACT_ATOMS: atom_id res chain seq x y z
N MET A 1 29.38 -1.53 -12.69
CA MET A 1 28.26 -2.31 -12.11
C MET A 1 27.13 -1.33 -11.93
N THR A 2 25.95 -1.58 -12.52
CA THR A 2 24.78 -0.72 -12.33
C THR A 2 24.39 -0.76 -10.87
N GLU A 3 24.39 0.38 -10.18
CA GLU A 3 23.95 0.49 -8.79
C GLU A 3 22.47 0.11 -8.72
N MET A 4 22.14 -0.91 -7.92
CA MET A 4 20.76 -1.33 -7.77
C MET A 4 20.03 -0.38 -6.82
N LYS A 5 18.90 0.18 -7.27
CA LYS A 5 18.09 1.11 -6.48
C LYS A 5 16.89 0.40 -5.87
N THR A 6 16.71 0.47 -4.56
CA THR A 6 15.50 0.01 -3.87
C THR A 6 14.35 0.97 -4.11
N VAL A 7 13.21 0.44 -4.55
CA VAL A 7 12.07 1.26 -5.00
C VAL A 7 10.73 0.69 -4.55
N THR A 8 9.72 1.56 -4.50
CA THR A 8 8.32 1.18 -4.34
C THR A 8 7.42 2.01 -5.25
N THR A 9 6.10 1.75 -5.25
CA THR A 9 5.11 2.57 -5.96
C THR A 9 4.13 3.19 -4.99
N TYR A 10 3.51 4.29 -5.40
CA TYR A 10 2.43 4.91 -4.62
C TYR A 10 1.26 3.94 -4.40
N GLY A 11 0.93 3.11 -5.39
CA GLY A 11 -0.11 2.09 -5.28
C GLY A 11 0.25 1.01 -4.25
N ALA A 12 1.53 0.60 -4.19
CA ALA A 12 1.99 -0.35 -3.19
C ALA A 12 1.94 0.22 -1.76
N ILE A 13 2.33 1.48 -1.60
CA ILE A 13 2.21 2.17 -0.30
C ILE A 13 0.74 2.30 0.08
N LEU A 14 -0.14 2.69 -0.84
CA LEU A 14 -1.59 2.79 -0.62
C LEU A 14 -2.19 1.44 -0.18
N GLY A 15 -1.84 0.35 -0.87
CA GLY A 15 -2.25 -0.99 -0.47
C GLY A 15 -1.83 -1.35 0.95
N ALA A 16 -0.57 -1.09 1.29
CA ALA A 16 -0.05 -1.32 2.64
C ALA A 16 -0.79 -0.47 3.69
N VAL A 17 -1.03 0.82 3.41
CA VAL A 17 -1.79 1.72 4.29
C VAL A 17 -3.20 1.19 4.54
N LEU A 18 -3.92 0.79 3.49
CA LEU A 18 -5.27 0.21 3.60
C LEU A 18 -5.26 -1.07 4.46
N GLY A 19 -4.26 -1.93 4.27
CA GLY A 19 -4.09 -3.14 5.08
C GLY A 19 -3.85 -2.84 6.57
N GLN A 20 -3.08 -1.80 6.88
CA GLN A 20 -2.85 -1.36 8.26
C GLN A 20 -4.11 -0.80 8.92
N ILE A 21 -4.85 0.07 8.22
CA ILE A 21 -6.12 0.62 8.71
C ILE A 21 -7.13 -0.52 8.96
N ARG A 22 -7.28 -1.43 7.98
CA ARG A 22 -8.14 -2.61 8.09
C ARG A 22 -7.79 -3.46 9.32
N SER A 23 -6.51 -3.78 9.48
CA SER A 23 -6.05 -4.61 10.59
C SER A 23 -6.32 -3.94 11.93
N ALA A 24 -6.10 -2.62 12.03
CA ALA A 24 -6.36 -1.86 13.25
C ALA A 24 -7.87 -1.73 13.54
N ALA A 25 -8.72 -1.77 12.52
CA ALA A 25 -10.18 -1.84 12.64
C ALA A 25 -10.70 -3.25 13.01
N GLY A 26 -9.82 -4.25 13.13
CA GLY A 26 -10.20 -5.64 13.45
C GLY A 26 -10.88 -6.38 12.30
N MET A 27 -10.84 -5.85 11.08
CA MET A 27 -11.50 -6.45 9.91
C MET A 27 -10.61 -7.51 9.27
N LYS A 28 -11.19 -8.57 8.72
CA LYS A 28 -10.49 -9.57 7.89
C LYS A 28 -10.33 -9.05 6.47
N GLN A 29 -9.35 -9.58 5.73
CA GLN A 29 -9.17 -9.26 4.31
C GLN A 29 -10.43 -9.58 3.48
N SER A 30 -11.15 -10.65 3.81
CA SER A 30 -12.41 -11.03 3.16
C SER A 30 -13.49 -9.95 3.29
N ASP A 31 -13.59 -9.33 4.46
CA ASP A 31 -14.65 -8.36 4.77
C ASP A 31 -14.47 -7.11 3.91
N LEU A 32 -13.21 -6.67 3.77
CA LEU A 32 -12.91 -5.52 2.94
C LEU A 32 -12.99 -5.86 1.45
N ALA A 33 -12.55 -7.06 1.04
CA ALA A 33 -12.67 -7.54 -0.34
C ALA A 33 -14.13 -7.55 -0.82
N GLU A 34 -15.06 -8.03 0.03
CA GLU A 34 -16.49 -8.00 -0.24
C GLU A 34 -17.00 -6.55 -0.40
N ALA A 35 -16.62 -5.65 0.51
CA ALA A 35 -17.04 -4.26 0.48
C ALA A 35 -16.56 -3.48 -0.77
N VAL A 36 -15.41 -3.83 -1.33
CA VAL A 36 -14.90 -3.26 -2.60
C VAL A 36 -15.30 -4.06 -3.85
N GLY A 37 -16.06 -5.15 -3.72
CA GLY A 37 -16.56 -5.93 -4.84
C GLY A 37 -15.46 -6.71 -5.59
N VAL A 38 -14.45 -7.21 -4.87
CA VAL A 38 -13.36 -8.03 -5.46
C VAL A 38 -13.19 -9.35 -4.70
N GLY A 39 -12.52 -10.32 -5.33
CA GLY A 39 -12.16 -11.57 -4.66
C GLY A 39 -11.11 -11.36 -3.55
N PRO A 40 -11.10 -12.18 -2.48
CA PRO A 40 -10.12 -12.10 -1.39
C PRO A 40 -8.65 -12.16 -1.85
N SER A 41 -8.36 -12.93 -2.90
CA SER A 41 -7.02 -13.02 -3.51
C SER A 41 -6.60 -11.73 -4.21
N THR A 42 -7.54 -11.04 -4.87
CA THR A 42 -7.29 -9.72 -5.48
C THR A 42 -7.04 -8.68 -4.39
N TRP A 43 -7.86 -8.66 -3.33
CA TRP A 43 -7.63 -7.75 -2.22
C TRP A 43 -6.30 -7.99 -1.51
N SER A 44 -5.94 -9.26 -1.28
CA SER A 44 -4.64 -9.61 -0.69
C SER A 44 -3.46 -9.10 -1.52
N ARG A 45 -3.52 -9.21 -2.86
CA ARG A 45 -2.51 -8.64 -3.76
C ARG A 45 -2.48 -7.12 -3.72
N ILE A 46 -3.63 -6.46 -3.61
CA ILE A 46 -3.71 -5.01 -3.43
C ILE A 46 -2.97 -4.59 -2.15
N GLU A 47 -3.25 -5.23 -1.00
CA GLU A 47 -2.56 -4.90 0.26
C GLU A 47 -1.04 -5.13 0.22
N LYS A 48 -0.61 -6.11 -0.57
CA LYS A 48 0.81 -6.38 -0.79
C LYS A 48 1.46 -5.44 -1.80
N GLY A 49 0.69 -4.63 -2.52
CA GLY A 49 1.18 -3.77 -3.59
C GLY A 49 1.49 -4.50 -4.89
N GLU A 50 0.97 -5.70 -5.06
CA GLU A 50 1.10 -6.56 -6.24
C GLU A 50 -0.02 -6.31 -7.28
N SER A 51 -1.02 -5.50 -6.92
CA SER A 51 -2.13 -5.13 -7.79
C SER A 51 -2.61 -3.73 -7.45
N SER A 52 -3.06 -2.98 -8.45
CA SER A 52 -3.65 -1.67 -8.21
C SER A 52 -5.10 -1.74 -7.81
N LEU A 53 -5.59 -0.67 -7.21
CA LEU A 53 -7.01 -0.39 -7.07
C LEU A 53 -7.42 0.84 -7.90
N SER A 54 -8.67 0.88 -8.33
CA SER A 54 -9.26 2.06 -8.96
C SER A 54 -9.62 3.14 -7.92
N THR A 55 -9.92 4.35 -8.39
CA THR A 55 -10.46 5.42 -7.54
C THR A 55 -11.79 5.04 -6.88
N ASP A 56 -12.63 4.29 -7.59
CA ASP A 56 -13.91 3.82 -7.05
C ASP A 56 -13.70 2.78 -5.95
N GLN A 57 -12.75 1.86 -6.13
CA GLN A 57 -12.36 0.91 -5.09
C GLN A 57 -11.72 1.61 -3.89
N LEU A 58 -10.97 2.70 -4.08
CA LEU A 58 -10.46 3.50 -2.97
C LEU A 58 -11.61 4.11 -2.17
N LYS A 59 -12.62 4.66 -2.86
CA LYS A 59 -13.79 5.24 -2.22
C LYS A 59 -14.59 4.20 -1.43
N LEU A 60 -14.82 3.02 -2.02
CA LEU A 60 -15.51 1.92 -1.35
C LEU A 60 -14.75 1.41 -0.11
N ALA A 61 -13.42 1.25 -0.22
CA ALA A 61 -12.59 0.86 0.93
C ALA A 61 -12.64 1.91 2.04
N ALA A 62 -12.56 3.20 1.68
CA ALA A 62 -12.67 4.32 2.60
C ALA A 62 -13.99 4.31 3.37
N ASP A 63 -15.11 4.05 2.68
CA ASP A 63 -16.44 3.95 3.30
C ASP A 63 -16.53 2.77 4.27
N ALA A 64 -16.05 1.59 3.86
CA ALA A 64 -16.02 0.39 4.70
C ALA A 64 -15.17 0.59 5.97
N LEU A 65 -14.02 1.25 5.82
CA LEU A 65 -13.10 1.57 6.92
C LEU A 65 -13.55 2.77 7.76
N LYS A 66 -14.58 3.52 7.32
CA LYS A 66 -15.06 4.76 7.94
C LYS A 66 -13.96 5.82 8.07
N VAL A 67 -13.05 5.89 7.10
CA VAL A 67 -11.95 6.87 7.03
C VAL A 67 -12.05 7.60 5.69
N PRO A 68 -12.12 8.95 5.66
CA PRO A 68 -12.20 9.68 4.39
C PRO A 68 -11.02 9.38 3.45
N PRO A 69 -11.23 9.29 2.12
CA PRO A 69 -10.14 9.03 1.17
C PRO A 69 -8.97 10.01 1.29
N SER A 70 -9.25 11.29 1.56
CA SER A 70 -8.22 12.31 1.77
C SER A 70 -7.31 11.98 2.95
N ARG A 71 -7.86 11.46 4.05
CA ARG A 71 -7.08 11.07 5.23
C ARG A 71 -6.24 9.82 4.98
N ILE A 72 -6.74 8.89 4.16
CA ILE A 72 -5.98 7.73 3.71
C ILE A 72 -4.79 8.21 2.86
N LEU A 73 -5.03 9.08 1.88
CA LEU A 73 -3.97 9.61 1.01
C LEU A 73 -2.93 10.42 1.80
N GLU A 74 -3.32 11.20 2.81
CA GLU A 74 -2.39 11.86 3.72
C GLU A 74 -1.48 10.86 4.46
N MET A 75 -2.02 9.70 4.87
CA MET A 75 -1.20 8.63 5.45
C MET A 75 -0.24 8.02 4.42
N VAL A 76 -0.67 7.91 3.15
CA VAL A 76 0.21 7.46 2.05
C VAL A 76 1.35 8.44 1.84
N ASP A 77 1.09 9.74 1.82
CA ASP A 77 2.14 10.76 1.67
C ASP A 77 3.18 10.70 2.80
N VAL A 78 2.72 10.50 4.04
CA VAL A 78 3.62 10.31 5.20
C VAL A 78 4.42 9.02 5.07
N ALA A 79 3.77 7.93 4.67
CA ALA A 79 4.44 6.65 4.47
C ALA A 79 5.48 6.73 3.34
N GLU A 80 5.17 7.42 2.23
CA GLU A 80 6.09 7.66 1.10
C GLU A 80 7.35 8.37 1.59
N LYS A 81 7.19 9.47 2.35
CA LYS A 81 8.32 10.21 2.91
C LYS A 81 9.21 9.32 3.78
N ILE A 82 8.61 8.54 4.69
CA ILE A 82 9.37 7.67 5.58
C ILE A 82 10.04 6.51 4.84
N THR A 83 9.41 5.96 3.79
CA THR A 83 10.07 4.96 2.92
C THR A 83 11.24 5.57 2.16
N ALA A 84 11.10 6.81 1.66
CA ALA A 84 12.17 7.51 0.97
C ALA A 84 13.36 7.80 1.89
N ASP A 85 13.10 8.24 3.14
CA ASP A 85 14.11 8.46 4.17
C ASP A 85 14.87 7.16 4.53
N LYS A 86 14.26 6.00 4.28
CA LYS A 86 14.86 4.66 4.44
C LYS A 86 15.56 4.14 3.19
N GLY A 87 15.72 4.97 2.15
CA GLY A 87 16.37 4.59 0.89
C GLY A 87 15.48 3.79 -0.07
N ILE A 88 14.17 3.80 0.13
CA ILE A 88 13.18 3.15 -0.75
C ILE A 88 12.42 4.26 -1.48
N ALA A 89 12.91 4.65 -2.65
CA ALA A 89 12.32 5.75 -3.40
C ALA A 89 11.04 5.32 -4.12
N ARG A 90 10.07 6.22 -4.25
CA ARG A 90 8.94 6.00 -5.15
C ARG A 90 9.44 6.10 -6.60
N GLU A 91 9.15 5.08 -7.39
CA GLU A 91 9.33 5.12 -8.84
C GLU A 91 8.01 4.81 -9.54
N PRO A 92 7.68 5.50 -10.65
CA PRO A 92 6.51 5.18 -11.48
C PRO A 92 6.82 3.97 -12.38
N VAL A 93 7.17 2.85 -11.76
CA VAL A 93 7.34 1.57 -12.47
C VAL A 93 5.93 1.06 -12.76
N GLY A 94 5.52 1.04 -14.02
CA GLY A 94 4.14 0.70 -14.41
C GLY A 94 3.67 -0.62 -13.77
N GLN A 95 2.37 -0.73 -13.49
CA GLN A 95 1.79 -1.87 -12.73
C GLN A 95 2.18 -3.25 -13.29
N ALA A 96 2.38 -3.36 -14.61
CA ALA A 96 2.77 -4.59 -15.29
C ALA A 96 4.21 -5.06 -14.98
N GLN A 97 5.08 -4.18 -14.48
CA GLN A 97 6.48 -4.49 -14.19
C GLN A 97 6.70 -5.00 -12.76
N TRP A 98 5.73 -4.87 -11.85
CA TRP A 98 5.85 -5.32 -10.46
C TRP A 98 5.49 -6.80 -10.25
N THR A 99 4.59 -7.35 -11.06
CA THR A 99 4.23 -8.78 -11.02
C THR A 99 5.36 -9.69 -11.54
N VAL A 100 6.33 -9.10 -12.25
CA VAL A 100 7.57 -9.74 -12.66
C VAL A 100 8.71 -9.01 -11.97
N ALA A 101 9.09 -9.43 -10.76
CA ALA A 101 10.32 -8.97 -10.11
C ALA A 101 11.52 -8.95 -11.09
N ALA A 102 11.52 -9.86 -12.08
CA ALA A 102 12.46 -9.90 -13.20
C ALA A 102 12.51 -8.60 -14.05
N GLY A 103 11.38 -7.93 -14.30
CA GLY A 103 11.33 -6.71 -15.10
C GLY A 103 11.95 -5.50 -14.40
N ALA A 104 11.67 -5.34 -13.10
CA ALA A 104 12.30 -4.31 -12.27
C ALA A 104 13.82 -4.54 -12.13
N VAL A 105 14.23 -5.79 -11.92
CA VAL A 105 15.67 -6.15 -11.81
C VAL A 105 16.42 -5.85 -13.10
N ALA A 106 15.81 -6.10 -14.27
CA ALA A 106 16.41 -5.73 -15.56
C ALA A 106 16.65 -4.23 -15.74
N LEU A 107 15.89 -3.39 -15.01
CA LEU A 107 16.05 -1.93 -14.96
C LEU A 107 17.01 -1.48 -13.84
N GLY A 108 17.67 -2.41 -13.14
CA GLY A 108 18.52 -2.09 -11.98
C GLY A 108 17.73 -1.70 -10.73
N LEU A 109 16.46 -2.11 -10.63
CA LEU A 109 15.59 -1.79 -9.50
C LEU A 109 15.33 -3.00 -8.60
N ILE A 110 15.27 -2.78 -7.30
CA ILE A 110 14.87 -3.77 -6.29
C ILE A 110 13.50 -3.37 -5.74
N PRO A 111 12.41 -4.06 -6.17
CA PRO A 111 11.06 -3.75 -5.72
C PRO A 111 10.84 -4.14 -4.24
N VAL A 112 10.38 -3.19 -3.43
CA VAL A 112 9.92 -3.42 -2.05
C VAL A 112 8.40 -3.40 -1.97
N VAL A 113 7.82 -4.58 -1.68
CA VAL A 113 6.38 -4.86 -1.53
C VAL A 113 6.12 -5.79 -0.35
N GLY A 114 4.84 -6.13 -0.13
CA GLY A 114 4.42 -7.18 0.79
C GLY A 114 4.73 -6.85 2.23
N SER A 115 5.16 -7.86 3.00
CA SER A 115 5.43 -7.73 4.43
C SER A 115 6.51 -6.71 4.75
N MET A 116 7.53 -6.56 3.89
CA MET A 116 8.59 -5.60 4.15
C MET A 116 8.06 -4.16 4.09
N LEU A 117 7.36 -3.82 3.01
CA LEU A 117 6.73 -2.50 2.88
C LEU A 117 5.70 -2.29 4.01
N SER A 118 4.87 -3.29 4.27
CA SER A 118 3.82 -3.23 5.30
C SER A 118 4.37 -2.90 6.69
N ASN A 119 5.50 -3.49 7.09
CA ASN A 119 6.14 -3.20 8.38
C ASN A 119 6.66 -1.77 8.47
N ILE A 120 7.24 -1.24 7.39
CA ILE A 120 7.71 0.16 7.34
C ILE A 120 6.53 1.11 7.45
N VAL A 121 5.47 0.86 6.67
CA VAL A 121 4.23 1.65 6.69
C VAL A 121 3.58 1.60 8.07
N ALA A 122 3.48 0.43 8.70
CA ALA A 122 2.93 0.29 10.04
C ALA A 122 3.61 1.21 11.06
N GLY A 123 4.95 1.25 11.04
CA GLY A 123 5.73 2.16 11.88
C GLY A 123 5.51 3.64 11.51
N ALA A 124 5.42 3.93 10.21
CA ALA A 124 5.27 5.28 9.69
C ALA A 124 3.94 5.94 10.10
N ILE A 125 2.83 5.19 10.05
CA ILE A 125 1.49 5.76 10.18
C ILE A 125 0.73 5.39 11.45
N LYS A 126 1.39 4.69 12.40
CA LYS A 126 0.77 4.23 13.66
C LYS A 126 -0.04 5.31 14.37
N SER A 127 0.54 6.50 14.55
CA SER A 127 -0.13 7.60 15.25
C SER A 127 -1.34 8.16 14.50
N GLN A 128 -1.32 8.18 13.16
CA GLN A 128 -2.47 8.61 12.37
C GLN A 128 -3.59 7.60 12.42
N ILE A 129 -3.28 6.29 12.39
CA ILE A 129 -4.26 5.21 12.52
C ILE A 129 -4.97 5.29 13.87
N GLU A 130 -4.21 5.44 14.96
CA GLU A 130 -4.78 5.57 16.31
C GLU A 130 -5.74 6.76 16.42
N LYS A 131 -5.38 7.90 15.80
CA LYS A 131 -6.24 9.09 15.73
C LYS A 131 -7.47 8.91 14.83
N ALA A 132 -7.35 8.13 13.75
CA ALA A 132 -8.46 7.90 12.81
C ALA A 132 -9.52 6.94 13.38
N ILE A 133 -9.10 6.00 14.23
CA ILE A 133 -9.99 4.97 14.81
C ILE A 133 -10.61 5.43 16.13
N LYS A 134 -9.90 6.24 16.94
CA LYS A 134 -10.50 6.87 18.13
C LYS A 134 -11.42 8.01 17.69
N LYS A 135 -12.73 7.74 17.68
CA LYS A 135 -13.78 8.76 17.63
C LYS A 135 -13.80 9.60 18.89
#